data_AF-A0A6B1BEM1-F1
#
_entry.id   AF-A0A6B1BEM1-F1
#
_cell.length_a   1.000
_cell.length_b   1.000
_cell.length_c   1.000
_cell.angle_alpha   90.00
_cell.angle_beta   90.00
_cell.angle_gamma   90.00
#
_symmetry.space_group_name_H-M   'P 1'
#
loop_
_entity.id
_entity.type
_entity.pdbx_description
1 polymer ?
#
loop_
_entity_poly.entity_id
_entity_poly.type
_entity_poly.pdbx_seq_one_letter_code
_entity_poly.pdbx_strand_id
1 'polypeptide(L)' 'MNPKRTSQECSVCGYTNKENRNGEMFKCMGCGHVANADGNASVNIIQRGTGMKVPAGEGIALE' A
#
# COMPACT_ATOMS: atom_id res chain seq x y z
N MET A 1 15.27 -12.12 4.34
CA MET A 1 14.11 -11.26 4.02
C MET A 1 12.84 -12.04 4.32
N ASN A 2 11.99 -11.58 5.24
CA ASN A 2 10.68 -12.20 5.50
C ASN A 2 9.63 -11.47 4.63
N PRO A 3 9.20 -12.01 3.47
CA PRO A 3 8.24 -11.34 2.58
C PRO A 3 6.81 -11.26 3.15
N LYS A 4 6.56 -11.76 4.37
CA LYS A 4 5.22 -12.12 4.85
C LYS A 4 4.29 -10.99 5.27
N ARG A 5 4.61 -9.70 5.07
CA ARG A 5 3.74 -8.59 5.55
C ARG A 5 3.66 -7.35 4.67
N THR A 6 4.28 -7.32 3.48
CA THR A 6 4.17 -6.17 2.57
C THR A 6 2.74 -5.96 2.07
N SER A 7 1.92 -7.01 2.07
CA SER A 7 0.51 -6.94 1.68
C SER A 7 -0.44 -6.41 2.76
N GLN A 8 0.06 -6.18 3.99
CA GLN A 8 -0.72 -5.70 5.14
C GLN A 8 -0.34 -4.27 5.57
N GLU A 9 0.82 -3.78 5.12
CA GLU A 9 1.29 -2.41 5.35
C GLU A 9 0.63 -1.45 4.36
N CYS A 10 0.16 -0.30 4.84
CA CYS A 10 -0.35 0.74 3.97
C CYS A 10 0.79 1.54 3.34
N SER A 11 0.80 1.61 2.01
CA SER A 11 1.77 2.40 1.25
C SER A 11 1.66 3.92 1.45
N VAL A 12 0.54 4.42 1.97
CA VAL A 12 0.34 5.86 2.25
C VAL A 12 0.84 6.25 3.62
N CYS A 13 0.40 5.54 4.66
CA CYS A 13 0.62 5.95 6.05
C CYS A 13 1.52 4.99 6.85
N GLY A 14 1.93 3.86 6.27
CA GLY A 14 2.75 2.84 6.93
C GLY A 14 1.99 1.98 7.95
N TYR A 15 0.70 2.24 8.21
CA TYR A 15 -0.08 1.46 9.16
C TYR A 15 -0.23 0.01 8.69
N THR A 16 0.20 -0.94 9.54
CA THR A 16 0.17 -2.37 9.24
C THR A 16 -0.87 -3.07 10.08
N ASN A 17 -1.84 -3.71 9.42
CA ASN A 17 -2.88 -4.50 10.08
C ASN A 17 -3.31 -5.65 9.16
N LYS A 18 -3.56 -6.83 9.73
CA LYS A 18 -4.05 -8.02 9.00
C LYS A 18 -5.36 -7.75 8.26
N GLU A 19 -6.23 -6.90 8.82
CA GLU A 19 -7.53 -6.56 8.25
C GLU A 19 -7.41 -5.58 7.08
N ASN A 20 -6.22 -5.02 6.84
CA ASN A 20 -6.02 -4.13 5.72
C ASN A 20 -6.14 -4.84 4.36
N ARG A 21 -5.96 -6.16 4.30
CA ARG A 21 -6.12 -6.95 3.05
C ARG A 21 -7.24 -7.95 3.19
N ASN A 22 -8.15 -7.94 2.21
CA ASN A 22 -9.19 -8.94 2.04
C ASN A 22 -9.19 -9.43 0.58
N GLY A 23 -8.60 -10.59 0.32
CA GLY A 23 -8.43 -11.13 -1.03
C GLY A 23 -7.55 -10.22 -1.91
N GLU A 24 -8.11 -9.77 -3.02
CA GLU A 24 -7.49 -8.84 -3.99
C GLU A 24 -7.66 -7.36 -3.59
N MET A 25 -8.46 -7.07 -2.57
CA MET A 25 -8.74 -5.72 -2.10
C MET A 25 -7.89 -5.35 -0.89
N PHE A 26 -7.46 -4.09 -0.85
CA PHE A 26 -6.79 -3.48 0.29
C PHE A 26 -7.57 -2.26 0.76
N LYS A 27 -7.80 -2.15 2.06
CA LYS A 27 -8.37 -0.97 2.73
C LYS A 27 -7.62 -0.72 4.03
N CYS A 28 -6.87 0.37 4.11
CA CYS A 28 -6.17 0.73 5.34
C CYS A 28 -7.17 1.11 6.44
N MET A 29 -7.09 0.43 7.58
CA MET A 29 -7.90 0.75 8.77
C MET A 29 -7.42 2.02 9.50
N GLY A 30 -6.21 2.51 9.21
CA GLY A 30 -5.63 3.70 9.81
C GLY A 30 -5.98 5.00 9.08
N CYS A 31 -5.89 5.03 7.74
CA CYS A 31 -6.14 6.24 6.94
C CYS A 31 -7.27 6.10 5.91
N GLY A 32 -7.88 4.93 5.77
CA GLY A 32 -8.97 4.68 4.82
C GLY A 32 -8.54 4.46 3.37
N HIS A 33 -7.25 4.50 3.04
CA HIS A 33 -6.74 4.26 1.68
C HIS A 33 -7.22 2.92 1.11
N VAL A 34 -7.80 2.95 -0.08
CA VAL A 34 -8.30 1.76 -0.80
C VAL A 34 -7.50 1.57 -2.08
N ALA A 35 -7.07 0.33 -2.34
CA ALA A 35 -6.36 -0.05 -3.54
C ALA A 35 -6.55 -1.55 -3.84
N ASN A 36 -6.08 -1.99 -5.02
CA ASN A 36 -5.79 -3.40 -5.22
C ASN A 36 -4.63 -3.81 -4.28
N ALA A 37 -4.76 -4.97 -3.65
CA ALA A 37 -3.83 -5.42 -2.63
C ALA A 37 -2.43 -5.75 -3.19
N ASP A 38 -2.33 -6.18 -4.44
CA ASP A 38 -1.05 -6.42 -5.11
C ASP A 38 -0.43 -5.11 -5.60
N GLY A 39 -1.26 -4.14 -6.00
CA GLY A 39 -0.83 -2.78 -6.28
C GLY A 39 -0.20 -2.12 -5.05
N ASN A 40 -0.88 -2.16 -3.90
CA ASN A 40 -0.34 -1.65 -2.64
C ASN A 40 0.96 -2.37 -2.23
N ALA A 41 1.03 -3.70 -2.39
CA ALA A 41 2.23 -4.46 -2.09
C ALA A 41 3.41 -4.07 -3.00
N SER A 42 3.15 -3.85 -4.30
CA SER A 42 4.16 -3.41 -5.27
C SER A 42 4.73 -2.06 -4.89
N VAL A 43 3.87 -1.12 -4.50
CA VAL A 43 4.28 0.20 -4.00
C VAL A 43 5.18 0.03 -2.77
N ASN A 44 4.77 -0.76 -1.77
CA ASN A 44 5.61 -1.00 -0.57
C ASN A 44 6.99 -1.56 -0.91
N ILE A 45 7.08 -2.47 -1.89
CA ILE A 45 8.35 -3.04 -2.35
C ILE A 45 9.23 -1.95 -2.98
N ILE A 46 8.66 -1.12 -3.87
CA ILE A 46 9.38 0.01 -4.50
C ILE A 46 9.89 0.99 -3.43
N GLN A 47 9.04 1.38 -2.48
CA GLN A 47 9.43 2.33 -1.42
C GLN A 47 10.59 1.78 -0.57
N ARG A 48 10.57 0.48 -0.25
CA ARG A 48 11.65 -0.17 0.52
C ARG A 48 12.94 -0.32 -0.30
N GLY A 49 12.83 -0.53 -1.60
CA GLY A 49 13.99 -0.68 -2.50
C GLY A 49 14.65 0.64 -2.88
N THR A 50 13.88 1.74 -2.92
CA THR A 50 14.35 3.05 -3.40
C THR A 50 14.47 4.10 -2.31
N GLY A 51 13.80 3.91 -1.16
CA GLY A 51 13.65 4.94 -0.12
C GLY A 51 12.67 6.06 -0.49
N MET A 52 12.06 6.03 -1.68
CA MET A 52 11.11 7.03 -2.14
C MET A 52 9.71 6.74 -1.62
N LYS A 53 8.99 7.74 -1.11
CA LYS A 53 7.56 7.61 -0.81
C LYS A 53 6.75 7.91 -2.07
N VAL A 54 6.03 6.91 -2.57
CA VAL A 54 5.09 7.09 -3.69
C VAL A 54 3.72 7.39 -3.07
N PRO A 55 3.13 8.58 -3.30
CA PRO A 55 1.80 8.87 -2.81
C PRO A 55 0.80 7.95 -3.51
N ALA A 56 0.17 7.05 -2.75
CA ALA A 56 -0.88 6.22 -3.31
C ALA A 56 -2.17 7.04 -3.39
N GLY A 57 -2.41 7.64 -4.55
CA GLY A 57 -3.68 8.32 -4.82
C GLY A 57 -3.63 9.64 -5.59
N GLU A 58 -2.49 10.13 -6.07
CA GLU A 58 -2.53 11.26 -7.00
C GLU A 58 -2.90 10.73 -8.39
N GLY A 59 -4.20 10.60 -8.63
CA GLY A 59 -4.70 10.58 -10.00
C GLY A 59 -4.17 11.85 -10.66
N ILE A 60 -3.29 11.71 -11.66
CA ILE A 60 -2.98 12.82 -12.54
C ILE A 60 -4.32 13.27 -13.13
N ALA A 61 -4.84 14.39 -12.65
CA ALA A 61 -5.79 15.15 -13.43
C ALA A 61 -4.99 15.61 -14.67
N LEU A 62 -5.07 14.81 -15.73
CA LEU A 62 -4.71 15.28 -17.06
C LEU A 62 -5.79 16.29 -17.43
N GLU A 63 -5.48 17.57 -17.26
CA GLU A 63 -6.19 18.66 -17.95
C GLU A 63 -6.01 18.52 -19.47
#